data_AF-A0A261CTR2-F1
#
_entry.id   AF-A0A261CTR2-F1
#
_cell.length_a   1.000
_cell.length_b   1.000
_cell.length_c   1.000
_cell.angle_alpha   90.00
_cell.angle_beta   90.00
_cell.angle_gamma   90.00
#
_symmetry.space_group_name_H-M   'P 1'
#
loop_
_entity.id
_entity.type
_entity.pdbx_description
1 polymer ?
#
loop_
_entity_poly.entity_id
_entity_poly.type
_entity_poly.pdbx_seq_one_letter_code
_entity_poly.pdbx_strand_id
1 'polypeptide(L)'
;MSTVMGQVNKGPLRLVIILANDKSEKTLSYLRKLRVFVEWIGKKFAELFLSVREDFEFRGFEVVTYSCTIAEFRKQLLSLERNKPDIFLNILVGKFSHFISSNRNFLNYFLVPDRFIKSLPADLENEVEWSNKMRCNLSELLSHLIHEICHSLGGFHADEGIMGRHFDLLSDDDTKLSEIKFIKFIDKKTVTIICESMSIITTLRPQRDLTLIEGELKYYTDQSIAAAFFVNENRYTSSYKEFTYLDAMKTYTEKVPETWDGFVVIHFCGHIIFYSKADVTTTRRCTKKTEF
;
A
#
# COMPACT_ATOMS: atom_id res chain seq x y z
N MET A 1 -17.58 -30.83 20.26
CA MET A 1 -16.90 -29.69 20.88
C MET A 1 -15.91 -29.16 19.86
N SER A 2 -16.22 -27.99 19.28
CA SER A 2 -15.38 -27.33 18.27
C SER A 2 -14.19 -26.68 18.99
N THR A 3 -12.98 -27.12 18.68
CA THR A 3 -11.75 -26.42 19.04
C THR A 3 -11.70 -25.12 18.25
N VAL A 4 -12.17 -24.04 18.88
CA VAL A 4 -11.90 -22.66 18.45
C VAL A 4 -10.38 -22.50 18.44
N MET A 5 -9.77 -22.59 17.25
CA MET A 5 -8.38 -22.20 17.05
C MET A 5 -8.19 -20.80 17.62
N GLY A 6 -7.21 -20.66 18.51
CA GLY A 6 -7.08 -19.56 19.45
C GLY A 6 -7.38 -18.18 18.87
N GLN A 7 -8.41 -17.56 19.41
CA GLN A 7 -8.62 -16.12 19.32
C GLN A 7 -7.41 -15.44 19.99
N VAL A 8 -6.38 -15.16 19.21
CA VAL A 8 -5.33 -14.25 19.64
C VAL A 8 -6.01 -12.89 19.72
N ASN A 9 -6.05 -12.32 20.92
CA ASN A 9 -6.59 -11.00 21.24
C ASN A 9 -5.73 -9.93 20.55
N LYS A 10 -5.85 -9.83 19.23
CA LYS A 10 -5.04 -8.95 18.38
C LYS A 10 -5.86 -7.69 18.10
N GLY A 11 -5.36 -6.53 18.55
CA GLY A 11 -5.98 -5.23 18.28
C GLY A 11 -6.17 -4.91 16.79
N PRO A 12 -6.82 -3.77 16.49
CA PRO A 12 -7.13 -3.38 15.12
C PRO A 12 -5.87 -3.25 14.28
N LEU A 13 -6.03 -3.52 12.98
CA LEU A 13 -5.05 -3.11 11.99
C LEU A 13 -5.07 -1.58 11.91
N ARG A 14 -3.90 -0.96 11.76
CA ARG A 14 -3.80 0.50 11.76
C ARG A 14 -3.17 1.03 10.49
N LEU A 15 -3.81 2.01 9.87
CA LEU A 15 -3.16 2.92 8.93
C LEU A 15 -2.57 4.08 9.72
N VAL A 16 -1.25 4.11 9.81
CA VAL A 16 -0.48 5.15 10.47
C VAL A 16 0.00 6.15 9.42
N ILE A 17 -0.54 7.37 9.49
CA ILE A 17 -0.17 8.47 8.60
C ILE A 17 0.71 9.44 9.37
N ILE A 18 1.95 9.62 8.95
CA ILE A 18 2.87 10.59 9.56
C ILE A 18 2.99 11.79 8.63
N LEU A 19 2.47 12.92 9.06
CA LEU A 19 2.63 14.21 8.39
C LEU A 19 3.86 14.93 8.97
N ALA A 20 4.85 15.20 8.14
CA ALA A 20 6.03 15.96 8.54
C ALA A 20 6.28 17.17 7.63
N ASN A 21 6.74 18.26 8.22
CA ASN A 21 7.14 19.46 7.48
C ASN A 21 8.28 20.20 8.23
N ASP A 22 8.82 21.27 7.65
CA ASP A 22 9.79 22.15 8.29
C ASP A 22 9.23 22.87 9.53
N LYS A 23 10.08 23.54 10.31
CA LYS A 23 9.68 24.10 11.61
C LYS A 23 8.94 25.45 11.55
N SER A 24 8.50 25.92 10.38
CA SER A 24 7.92 27.27 10.29
C SER A 24 6.46 27.34 10.76
N GLU A 25 6.02 28.44 11.38
CA GLU A 25 4.62 28.59 11.86
C GLU A 25 3.60 28.55 10.71
N LYS A 26 3.94 29.11 9.54
CA LYS A 26 3.14 29.02 8.30
C LYS A 26 2.95 27.58 7.82
N THR A 27 3.83 26.69 8.24
CA THR A 27 3.85 25.28 7.88
C THR A 27 2.88 24.45 8.76
N LEU A 28 2.63 24.85 10.01
CA LEU A 28 1.68 24.16 10.89
C LEU A 28 0.23 24.28 10.38
N SER A 29 -0.13 25.41 9.78
CA SER A 29 -1.44 25.56 9.15
C SER A 29 -1.58 24.66 7.91
N TYR A 30 -0.50 24.42 7.15
CA TYR A 30 -0.51 23.48 6.03
C TYR A 30 -0.69 22.04 6.49
N LEU A 31 -0.03 21.63 7.58
CA LEU A 31 -0.25 20.30 8.14
C LEU A 31 -1.68 20.12 8.63
N ARG A 32 -2.28 21.14 9.27
CA ARG A 32 -3.70 21.09 9.69
C ARG A 32 -4.65 20.97 8.50
N LYS A 33 -4.41 21.74 7.44
CA LYS A 33 -5.22 21.69 6.21
C LYS A 33 -5.10 20.31 5.54
N LEU A 34 -3.87 19.82 5.36
CA LEU A 34 -3.62 18.52 4.77
C LEU A 34 -4.20 17.36 5.58
N ARG A 35 -4.19 17.48 6.92
CA ARG A 35 -4.73 16.51 7.86
C ARG A 35 -6.17 16.11 7.54
N VAL A 36 -7.02 17.07 7.19
CA VAL A 36 -8.43 16.83 6.86
C VAL A 36 -8.56 15.85 5.69
N PHE A 37 -7.78 16.06 4.63
CA PHE A 37 -7.81 15.21 3.43
C PHE A 37 -7.22 13.82 3.67
N VAL A 38 -6.12 13.72 4.42
CA VAL A 38 -5.49 12.42 4.70
C VAL A 38 -6.30 11.59 5.70
N GLU A 39 -7.01 12.22 6.63
CA GLU A 39 -7.93 11.49 7.52
C GLU A 39 -9.17 11.02 6.76
N TRP A 40 -9.67 11.83 5.82
CA TRP A 40 -10.77 11.41 4.95
C TRP A 40 -10.38 10.23 4.06
N ILE A 41 -9.22 10.28 3.39
CA ILE A 41 -8.75 9.18 2.54
C ILE A 41 -8.50 7.92 3.37
N GLY A 42 -7.94 8.06 4.57
CA GLY A 42 -7.72 6.93 5.48
C GLY A 42 -9.03 6.28 5.90
N LYS A 43 -10.07 7.05 6.22
CA LYS A 43 -11.42 6.52 6.53
C LYS A 43 -12.02 5.79 5.34
N LYS A 44 -11.90 6.36 4.13
CA LYS A 44 -12.40 5.71 2.91
C LYS A 44 -11.62 4.44 2.55
N PHE A 45 -10.32 4.40 2.85
CA PHE A 45 -9.54 3.17 2.75
C PHE A 45 -9.99 2.12 3.79
N ALA A 46 -10.32 2.55 5.01
CA ALA A 46 -10.88 1.66 6.04
C ALA A 46 -12.25 1.09 5.61
N GLU A 47 -13.12 1.91 5.00
CA GLU A 47 -14.40 1.46 4.41
C GLU A 47 -14.15 0.40 3.31
N LEU A 48 -13.21 0.67 2.39
CA LEU A 48 -12.80 -0.30 1.36
C LEU A 48 -12.33 -1.60 2.00
N PHE A 49 -11.44 -1.52 2.98
CA PHE A 49 -10.89 -2.67 3.71
C PHE A 49 -11.99 -3.54 4.32
N LEU A 50 -12.93 -2.93 5.05
CA LEU A 50 -14.04 -3.66 5.68
C LEU A 50 -15.00 -4.26 4.63
N SER A 51 -15.11 -3.66 3.44
CA SER A 51 -15.98 -4.17 2.37
C SER A 51 -15.43 -5.37 1.61
N VAL A 52 -14.11 -5.61 1.64
CA VAL A 52 -13.46 -6.70 0.89
C VAL A 52 -13.13 -7.93 1.73
N ARG A 53 -13.31 -7.88 3.07
CA ARG A 53 -12.97 -8.96 4.00
C ARG A 53 -14.05 -9.14 5.08
N GLU A 54 -14.98 -10.05 4.87
CA GLU A 54 -16.03 -10.40 5.84
C GLU A 54 -15.47 -11.05 7.12
N ASP A 55 -14.33 -11.74 7.03
CA ASP A 55 -13.70 -12.45 8.15
C ASP A 55 -12.90 -11.52 9.10
N PHE A 56 -12.70 -10.25 8.73
CA PHE A 56 -12.01 -9.24 9.55
C PHE A 56 -12.94 -8.38 10.42
N GLU A 57 -14.27 -8.58 10.34
CA GLU A 57 -15.26 -7.84 11.14
C GLU A 57 -14.93 -7.78 12.64
N PHE A 58 -14.19 -8.77 13.16
CA PHE A 58 -13.87 -8.87 14.59
C PHE A 58 -12.66 -8.05 15.06
N ARG A 59 -11.81 -7.55 14.16
CA ARG A 59 -10.57 -6.83 14.55
C ARG A 59 -10.69 -5.31 14.39
N GLY A 60 -11.56 -4.82 13.50
CA GLY A 60 -11.69 -3.41 13.18
C GLY A 60 -10.46 -2.83 12.47
N PHE A 61 -10.60 -1.60 11.97
CA PHE A 61 -9.54 -0.84 11.31
C PHE A 61 -9.45 0.55 11.92
N GLU A 62 -8.24 0.99 12.28
CA GLU A 62 -7.99 2.29 12.89
C GLU A 62 -7.14 3.15 11.96
N VAL A 63 -7.45 4.44 11.88
CA VAL A 63 -6.64 5.43 11.18
C VAL A 63 -6.00 6.34 12.23
N VAL A 64 -4.67 6.37 12.27
CA VAL A 64 -3.92 7.16 13.25
C VAL A 64 -3.04 8.16 12.53
N THR A 65 -3.28 9.45 12.78
CA THR A 65 -2.54 10.53 12.12
C THR A 65 -1.66 11.28 13.11
N TYR A 66 -0.37 11.37 12.80
CA TYR A 66 0.61 12.13 13.57
C TYR A 66 1.08 13.34 12.76
N SER A 67 1.29 14.47 13.43
CA SER A 67 1.91 15.65 12.84
C SER A 67 3.18 15.97 13.60
N CYS A 68 4.30 16.09 12.90
CA CYS A 68 5.62 16.34 13.49
C CYS A 68 6.48 17.23 12.59
N THR A 69 7.63 17.64 13.11
CA THR A 69 8.65 18.30 12.27
C THR A 69 9.50 17.25 11.55
N ILE A 70 10.11 17.59 10.42
CA ILE A 70 11.05 16.69 9.71
C ILE A 70 12.19 16.22 10.62
N ALA A 71 12.63 17.06 11.56
CA ALA A 71 13.66 16.71 12.53
C ALA A 71 13.20 15.59 13.51
N GLU A 72 11.90 15.55 13.82
CA GLU A 72 11.30 14.56 14.72
C GLU A 72 10.81 13.32 13.98
N PHE A 73 10.59 13.42 12.66
CA PHE A 73 10.03 12.35 11.82
C PHE A 73 10.69 10.98 12.07
N ARG A 74 12.03 10.91 12.01
CA ARG A 74 12.74 9.64 12.23
C ARG A 74 12.49 9.05 13.61
N LYS A 75 12.48 9.89 14.65
CA LYS A 75 12.20 9.48 16.02
C LYS A 75 10.76 8.99 16.16
N GLN A 76 9.82 9.70 15.52
CA GLN A 76 8.41 9.33 15.51
C GLN A 76 8.20 7.98 14.83
N LEU A 77 8.73 7.80 13.62
CA LEU A 77 8.65 6.54 12.86
C LEU A 77 9.19 5.36 13.68
N LEU A 78 10.41 5.48 14.21
CA LEU A 78 11.03 4.44 15.05
C LEU A 78 10.25 4.14 16.34
N SER A 79 9.55 5.13 16.89
CA SER A 79 8.71 4.92 18.09
C SER A 79 7.42 4.15 17.77
N LEU A 80 6.93 4.26 16.53
CA LEU A 80 5.69 3.67 16.07
C LEU A 80 5.89 2.27 15.48
N GLU A 81 7.06 1.98 14.91
CA GLU A 81 7.44 0.65 14.35
C GLU A 81 7.54 -0.49 15.40
N ARG A 82 6.94 -0.36 16.59
CA ARG A 82 7.04 -1.33 17.68
C ARG A 82 5.93 -2.38 17.64
N ASN A 83 6.33 -3.64 17.38
CA ASN A 83 5.59 -4.90 17.66
C ASN A 83 4.15 -5.02 17.13
N LYS A 84 3.68 -4.12 16.27
CA LYS A 84 2.33 -4.14 15.70
C LYS A 84 2.38 -4.01 14.16
N PRO A 85 1.45 -4.67 13.45
CA PRO A 85 1.34 -4.57 12.01
C PRO A 85 0.63 -3.26 11.65
N ASP A 86 1.41 -2.22 11.40
CA ASP A 86 0.90 -0.92 10.97
C ASP A 86 1.23 -0.72 9.49
N ILE A 87 0.28 -0.15 8.75
CA ILE A 87 0.49 0.34 7.39
C ILE A 87 0.99 1.77 7.51
N PHE A 88 2.13 2.10 6.91
CA PHE A 88 2.72 3.43 7.03
C PHE A 88 2.60 4.23 5.74
N LEU A 89 1.94 5.39 5.82
CA LEU A 89 2.02 6.44 4.81
C LEU A 89 2.76 7.64 5.41
N ASN A 90 3.99 7.87 4.95
CA ASN A 90 4.81 8.99 5.41
C ASN A 90 4.70 10.14 4.43
N ILE A 91 4.11 11.26 4.85
CA ILE A 91 3.90 12.42 4.00
C ILE A 91 4.84 13.54 4.42
N LEU A 92 5.74 13.92 3.52
CA LEU A 92 6.73 14.97 3.74
C LEU A 92 6.34 16.20 2.93
N VAL A 93 5.98 17.28 3.60
CA VAL A 93 5.67 18.56 2.96
C VAL A 93 6.95 19.39 2.84
N GLY A 94 7.15 20.04 1.70
CA GLY A 94 8.34 20.86 1.48
C GLY A 94 8.35 21.59 0.14
N LYS A 95 9.50 22.19 -0.17
CA LYS A 95 9.73 22.97 -1.40
C LYS A 95 10.07 22.05 -2.58
N PHE A 96 9.10 21.24 -2.99
CA PHE A 96 9.22 20.36 -4.16
C PHE A 96 8.58 21.00 -5.40
N SER A 97 9.05 20.63 -6.58
CA SER A 97 8.45 21.06 -7.84
C SER A 97 7.23 20.23 -8.23
N HIS A 98 7.16 18.96 -7.84
CA HIS A 98 6.08 18.05 -8.18
C HIS A 98 5.93 17.01 -7.07
N PHE A 99 4.84 16.25 -7.11
CA PHE A 99 4.68 15.08 -6.26
C PHE A 99 5.77 14.04 -6.56
N ILE A 100 6.40 13.55 -5.51
CA ILE A 100 7.40 12.48 -5.62
C ILE A 100 6.97 11.39 -4.63
N SER A 101 6.98 10.14 -5.06
CA SER A 101 6.80 9.01 -4.17
C SER A 101 7.99 8.05 -4.22
N SER A 102 8.20 7.36 -3.11
CA SER A 102 9.19 6.30 -2.99
C SER A 102 8.72 5.27 -1.99
N ASN A 103 8.68 4.01 -2.43
CA ASN A 103 8.46 2.87 -1.55
C ASN A 103 9.81 2.25 -1.17
N ARG A 104 10.09 2.18 0.13
CA ARG A 104 11.23 1.42 0.65
C ARG A 104 10.77 0.48 1.75
N ASN A 105 10.80 -0.82 1.49
CA ASN A 105 10.34 -1.86 2.42
C ASN A 105 8.89 -1.65 2.87
N PHE A 106 8.00 -1.26 1.95
CA PHE A 106 6.58 -0.96 2.25
C PHE A 106 6.37 0.22 3.22
N LEU A 107 7.42 1.00 3.49
CA LEU A 107 7.33 2.33 4.07
C LEU A 107 7.27 3.32 2.91
N ASN A 108 6.07 3.78 2.56
CA ASN A 108 5.92 4.77 1.51
C ASN A 108 6.21 6.17 2.01
N TYR A 109 6.92 6.89 1.17
CA TYR A 109 7.23 8.31 1.33
C TYR A 109 6.54 9.05 0.20
N PHE A 110 5.65 9.96 0.55
CA PHE A 110 4.95 10.84 -0.38
C PHE A 110 5.35 12.29 -0.12
N LEU A 111 6.01 12.91 -1.08
CA LEU A 111 6.55 14.26 -0.96
C LEU A 111 5.59 15.24 -1.62
N VAL A 112 5.02 16.13 -0.82
CA VAL A 112 3.96 17.07 -1.21
C VAL A 112 4.52 18.50 -1.30
N PRO A 113 4.44 19.15 -2.48
CA PRO A 113 4.82 20.55 -2.63
C PRO A 113 3.98 21.49 -1.75
N ASP A 114 4.62 22.40 -1.02
CA ASP A 114 3.97 23.44 -0.22
C ASP A 114 3.00 24.32 -1.06
N ARG A 115 3.39 24.62 -2.30
CA ARG A 115 2.58 25.38 -3.27
C ARG A 115 1.25 24.71 -3.59
N PHE A 116 1.21 23.38 -3.55
CA PHE A 116 0.02 22.61 -3.86
C PHE A 116 -1.01 22.71 -2.73
N ILE A 117 -0.55 22.68 -1.48
CA ILE A 117 -1.44 22.77 -0.30
C ILE A 117 -2.19 24.10 -0.28
N LYS A 118 -1.57 25.18 -0.77
CA LYS A 118 -2.21 26.50 -0.90
C LYS A 118 -3.44 26.46 -1.81
N SER A 119 -3.43 25.64 -2.86
CA SER A 119 -4.50 25.57 -3.86
C SER A 119 -5.55 24.50 -3.58
N LEU A 120 -5.48 23.82 -2.43
CA LEU A 120 -6.54 22.95 -1.92
C LEU A 120 -7.72 23.76 -1.35
N PRO A 121 -8.93 23.20 -1.26
CA PRO A 121 -10.01 23.80 -0.48
C PRO A 121 -9.66 23.89 1.01
N ALA A 122 -10.36 24.74 1.79
CA ALA A 122 -10.08 24.92 3.21
C ALA A 122 -10.45 23.68 4.05
N ASP A 123 -11.55 23.02 3.68
CA ASP A 123 -12.15 21.87 4.32
C ASP A 123 -12.88 21.00 3.28
N LEU A 124 -13.70 20.06 3.77
CA LEU A 124 -14.48 19.10 2.98
C LEU A 124 -15.99 19.38 2.99
N GLU A 125 -16.47 20.43 3.65
CA GLU A 125 -17.90 20.61 3.95
C GLU A 125 -18.66 21.33 2.82
N ASN A 126 -18.01 22.24 2.11
CA ASN A 126 -18.66 23.11 1.11
C ASN A 126 -18.18 22.85 -0.32
N GLU A 127 -18.45 21.66 -0.86
CA GLU A 127 -18.01 21.25 -2.21
C GLU A 127 -18.44 22.21 -3.34
N VAL A 128 -19.59 22.88 -3.17
CA VAL A 128 -20.17 23.82 -4.15
C VAL A 128 -19.31 25.08 -4.34
N GLU A 129 -18.53 25.46 -3.32
CA GLU A 129 -17.69 26.66 -3.36
C GLU A 129 -16.31 26.40 -3.99
N TRP A 130 -16.02 25.14 -4.33
CA TRP A 130 -14.70 24.80 -4.88
C TRP A 130 -14.60 25.22 -6.33
N SER A 131 -13.63 26.09 -6.62
CA SER A 131 -13.23 26.33 -8.00
C SER A 131 -12.77 25.03 -8.68
N ASN A 132 -12.92 24.91 -9.99
CA ASN A 132 -12.44 23.74 -10.76
C ASN A 132 -10.97 23.44 -10.47
N LYS A 133 -10.13 24.48 -10.31
CA LYS A 133 -8.73 24.30 -9.93
C LYS A 133 -8.55 23.64 -8.55
N MET A 134 -9.35 24.02 -7.56
CA MET A 134 -9.32 23.38 -6.24
C MET A 134 -9.75 21.91 -6.33
N ARG A 135 -10.79 21.64 -7.11
CA ARG A 135 -11.33 20.30 -7.34
C ARG A 135 -10.32 19.39 -8.03
N CYS A 136 -9.70 19.82 -9.12
CA CYS A 136 -8.64 19.06 -9.80
C CYS A 136 -7.45 18.78 -8.89
N ASN A 137 -6.98 19.78 -8.14
CA ASN A 137 -5.87 19.58 -7.19
C ASN A 137 -6.26 18.63 -6.05
N LEU A 138 -7.48 18.74 -5.53
CA LEU A 138 -7.95 17.83 -4.50
C LEU A 138 -8.02 16.40 -5.05
N SER A 139 -8.57 16.22 -6.24
CA SER A 139 -8.61 14.93 -6.92
C SER A 139 -7.23 14.31 -7.08
N GLU A 140 -6.28 15.08 -7.63
CA GLU A 140 -4.90 14.64 -7.82
C GLU A 140 -4.25 14.22 -6.49
N LEU A 141 -4.45 15.00 -5.42
CA LEU A 141 -3.96 14.65 -4.09
C LEU A 141 -4.59 13.36 -3.56
N LEU A 142 -5.92 13.25 -3.60
CA LEU A 142 -6.64 12.10 -3.07
C LEU A 142 -6.26 10.82 -3.81
N SER A 143 -6.16 10.87 -5.14
CA SER A 143 -5.69 9.77 -5.99
C SER A 143 -4.28 9.34 -5.64
N HIS A 144 -3.34 10.27 -5.45
CA HIS A 144 -1.98 9.90 -5.03
C HIS A 144 -1.97 9.29 -3.63
N LEU A 145 -2.70 9.86 -2.67
CA LEU A 145 -2.72 9.34 -1.30
C LEU A 145 -3.19 7.88 -1.25
N ILE A 146 -4.29 7.55 -1.94
CA ILE A 146 -4.81 6.18 -1.97
C ILE A 146 -3.90 5.23 -2.75
N HIS A 147 -3.28 5.70 -3.84
CA HIS A 147 -2.28 4.97 -4.61
C HIS A 147 -1.08 4.58 -3.72
N GLU A 148 -0.57 5.54 -2.95
CA GLU A 148 0.54 5.32 -2.02
C GLU A 148 0.13 4.44 -0.82
N ILE A 149 -1.12 4.47 -0.36
CA ILE A 149 -1.60 3.48 0.61
C ILE A 149 -1.52 2.08 0.01
N CYS A 150 -1.98 1.90 -1.24
CA CYS A 150 -1.93 0.59 -1.92
C CYS A 150 -0.49 0.09 -2.12
N HIS A 151 0.44 0.96 -2.50
CA HIS A 151 1.87 0.62 -2.54
C HIS A 151 2.43 0.19 -1.17
N SER A 152 1.91 0.76 -0.06
CA SER A 152 2.33 0.38 1.31
C SER A 152 1.89 -1.03 1.66
N LEU A 153 0.96 -1.57 0.87
CA LEU A 153 0.48 -2.95 0.96
C LEU A 153 1.06 -3.83 -0.13
N GLY A 154 2.05 -3.34 -0.88
CA GLY A 154 2.70 -4.07 -1.97
C GLY A 154 1.92 -4.11 -3.27
N GLY A 155 0.99 -3.18 -3.48
CA GLY A 155 0.47 -2.86 -4.81
C GLY A 155 1.60 -2.43 -5.75
N PHE A 156 1.49 -2.75 -7.03
CA PHE A 156 2.38 -2.27 -8.10
C PHE A 156 1.57 -1.48 -9.14
N HIS A 157 2.25 -0.75 -10.02
CA HIS A 157 1.57 0.00 -11.06
C HIS A 157 0.81 -0.93 -12.01
N ALA A 158 -0.39 -0.49 -12.38
CA ALA A 158 -1.24 -1.11 -13.39
C ALA A 158 -1.43 -0.15 -14.58
N ASP A 159 -2.03 -0.64 -15.65
CA ASP A 159 -2.37 0.19 -16.81
C ASP A 159 -3.66 0.99 -16.56
N GLU A 160 -4.51 0.54 -15.65
CA GLU A 160 -5.81 1.14 -15.36
C GLU A 160 -6.12 1.22 -13.85
N GLY A 161 -7.17 1.95 -13.51
CA GLY A 161 -7.67 2.09 -12.14
C GLY A 161 -6.74 2.89 -11.23
N ILE A 162 -6.90 2.68 -9.92
CA ILE A 162 -6.22 3.43 -8.87
C ILE A 162 -4.70 3.25 -8.86
N MET A 163 -4.22 2.11 -9.40
CA MET A 163 -2.80 1.82 -9.56
C MET A 163 -2.24 2.29 -10.92
N GLY A 164 -3.06 2.93 -11.74
CA GLY A 164 -2.62 3.65 -12.93
C GLY A 164 -1.79 4.89 -12.59
N ARG A 165 -0.97 5.36 -13.53
CA ARG A 165 -0.18 6.60 -13.36
C ARG A 165 -1.04 7.87 -13.28
N HIS A 166 -2.21 7.84 -13.91
CA HIS A 166 -3.13 8.96 -13.96
C HIS A 166 -4.52 8.42 -13.65
N PHE A 167 -5.03 8.75 -12.47
CA PHE A 167 -6.38 8.43 -12.05
C PHE A 167 -7.02 9.69 -11.47
N ASP A 168 -8.11 10.14 -12.08
CA ASP A 168 -8.87 11.30 -11.62
C ASP A 168 -10.06 10.81 -10.80
N LEU A 169 -10.04 11.09 -9.51
CA LEU A 169 -11.07 10.66 -8.58
C LEU A 169 -12.35 11.50 -8.68
N LEU A 170 -12.25 12.73 -9.17
CA LEU A 170 -13.33 13.71 -9.33
C LEU A 170 -13.41 14.16 -10.80
N SER A 171 -13.43 13.19 -11.72
CA SER A 171 -13.37 13.45 -13.17
C SER A 171 -14.57 14.20 -13.74
N ASP A 172 -15.70 14.18 -13.04
CA ASP A 172 -16.93 14.89 -13.40
C ASP A 172 -17.20 15.98 -12.35
N ASP A 173 -17.57 17.18 -12.79
CA ASP A 173 -17.85 18.34 -11.94
C ASP A 173 -19.00 18.06 -10.95
N ASP A 174 -19.92 17.15 -11.30
CA ASP A 174 -21.08 16.80 -10.47
C ASP A 174 -20.80 15.71 -9.42
N THR A 175 -19.67 14.99 -9.50
CA THR A 175 -19.38 13.87 -8.57
C THR A 175 -19.13 14.35 -7.15
N LYS A 176 -19.92 13.95 -6.16
CA LYS A 176 -19.65 14.36 -4.77
C LYS A 176 -18.67 13.43 -4.08
N LEU A 177 -17.86 13.94 -3.15
CA LEU A 177 -16.93 13.09 -2.39
C LEU A 177 -17.64 11.96 -1.64
N SER A 178 -18.84 12.22 -1.13
CA SER A 178 -19.65 11.23 -0.40
C SER A 178 -20.11 10.05 -1.27
N GLU A 179 -20.15 10.22 -2.59
CA GLU A 179 -20.63 9.22 -3.56
C GLU A 179 -19.51 8.28 -4.03
N ILE A 180 -18.26 8.62 -3.71
CA ILE A 180 -17.08 7.86 -4.12
C ILE A 180 -17.06 6.51 -3.42
N LYS A 181 -17.02 5.44 -4.23
CA LYS A 181 -16.85 4.06 -3.77
C LYS A 181 -15.55 3.49 -4.33
N PHE A 182 -14.49 3.46 -3.53
CA PHE A 182 -13.17 3.01 -3.99
C PHE A 182 -13.13 1.59 -4.55
N ILE A 183 -14.03 0.71 -4.10
CA ILE A 183 -14.13 -0.65 -4.63
C ILE A 183 -14.39 -0.69 -6.14
N LYS A 184 -14.95 0.38 -6.73
CA LYS A 184 -15.19 0.48 -8.17
C LYS A 184 -13.95 0.85 -8.99
N PHE A 185 -12.91 1.36 -8.34
CA PHE A 185 -11.72 1.92 -9.01
C PHE A 185 -10.45 1.12 -8.75
N ILE A 186 -10.53 0.15 -7.84
CA ILE A 186 -9.43 -0.74 -7.52
C ILE A 186 -9.51 -2.00 -8.39
N ASP A 187 -8.41 -2.31 -9.07
CA ASP A 187 -8.34 -3.49 -9.92
C ASP A 187 -8.28 -4.77 -9.08
N LYS A 188 -8.68 -5.89 -9.68
CA LYS A 188 -8.74 -7.19 -8.99
C LYS A 188 -7.39 -7.59 -8.38
N LYS A 189 -6.27 -7.33 -9.07
CA LYS A 189 -4.94 -7.71 -8.56
C LYS A 189 -4.68 -6.96 -7.27
N THR A 190 -4.88 -5.65 -7.26
CA THR A 190 -4.70 -4.82 -6.06
C THR A 190 -5.66 -5.21 -4.93
N VAL A 191 -6.89 -5.64 -5.23
CA VAL A 191 -7.79 -6.23 -4.21
C VAL A 191 -7.17 -7.48 -3.59
N THR A 192 -6.67 -8.44 -4.38
CA THR A 192 -5.98 -9.63 -3.86
C THR A 192 -4.81 -9.21 -2.96
N ILE A 193 -3.97 -8.28 -3.42
CA ILE A 193 -2.81 -7.81 -2.66
C ILE A 193 -3.24 -7.22 -1.33
N ILE A 194 -4.24 -6.33 -1.32
CA ILE A 194 -4.77 -5.74 -0.09
C ILE A 194 -5.32 -6.84 0.80
N CYS A 195 -6.20 -7.71 0.31
CA CYS A 195 -6.79 -8.77 1.12
C CYS A 195 -5.69 -9.60 1.80
N GLU A 196 -4.71 -10.08 1.06
CA GLU A 196 -3.73 -10.99 1.60
C GLU A 196 -2.70 -10.30 2.47
N SER A 197 -2.19 -9.13 2.08
CA SER A 197 -1.21 -8.36 2.87
C SER A 197 -1.74 -7.97 4.25
N MET A 198 -3.04 -8.05 4.49
CA MET A 198 -3.63 -7.78 5.80
C MET A 198 -3.55 -8.98 6.75
N SER A 199 -3.24 -10.15 6.21
CA SER A 199 -2.86 -11.34 6.98
C SER A 199 -1.40 -11.29 7.49
N ILE A 200 -0.59 -10.25 7.14
CA ILE A 200 0.84 -10.02 7.55
C ILE A 200 1.08 -10.19 9.06
N ILE A 201 0.01 -10.20 9.85
CA ILE A 201 -0.05 -10.39 11.29
C ILE A 201 0.14 -11.86 11.70
N THR A 202 0.99 -12.61 11.01
CA THR A 202 1.57 -13.83 11.53
C THR A 202 3.05 -13.58 11.77
N THR A 203 3.55 -13.92 12.96
CA THR A 203 4.97 -13.73 13.32
C THR A 203 5.89 -14.76 12.68
N LEU A 204 5.33 -15.73 11.95
CA LEU A 204 6.05 -16.82 11.34
C LEU A 204 6.38 -16.46 9.90
N ARG A 205 7.63 -16.05 9.67
CA ARG A 205 8.15 -15.81 8.34
C ARG A 205 8.18 -17.14 7.56
N PRO A 206 7.57 -17.23 6.35
CA PRO A 206 7.59 -18.45 5.56
C PRO A 206 9.02 -18.91 5.28
N GLN A 207 9.28 -20.20 5.52
CA GLN A 207 10.44 -20.86 4.95
C GLN A 207 10.24 -20.96 3.45
N ARG A 208 11.29 -20.66 2.69
CA ARG A 208 11.18 -20.58 1.23
C ARG A 208 12.50 -20.86 0.54
N ASP A 209 12.39 -21.38 -0.66
CA ASP A 209 13.49 -21.58 -1.58
C ASP A 209 13.09 -21.09 -2.98
N LEU A 210 14.03 -20.48 -3.68
CA LEU A 210 13.85 -19.96 -5.02
C LEU A 210 15.02 -20.41 -5.89
N THR A 211 14.75 -21.21 -6.89
CA THR A 211 15.75 -21.74 -7.81
C THR A 211 15.42 -21.34 -9.25
N LEU A 212 16.44 -20.92 -10.01
CA LEU A 212 16.33 -20.65 -11.45
C LEU A 212 17.16 -21.69 -12.22
N ILE A 213 16.50 -22.54 -13.02
CA ILE A 213 17.13 -23.58 -13.84
C ILE A 213 16.65 -23.40 -15.28
N GLU A 214 17.56 -23.23 -16.23
CA GLU A 214 17.24 -23.19 -17.67
C GLU A 214 16.14 -22.18 -18.07
N GLY A 215 16.04 -21.05 -17.35
CA GLY A 215 15.02 -20.03 -17.59
C GLY A 215 13.65 -20.34 -16.96
N GLU A 216 13.55 -21.40 -16.16
CA GLU A 216 12.39 -21.74 -15.35
C GLU A 216 12.66 -21.43 -13.88
N LEU A 217 11.77 -20.63 -13.30
CA LEU A 217 11.82 -20.21 -11.92
C LEU A 217 10.91 -21.10 -11.09
N LYS A 218 11.48 -21.77 -10.08
CA LYS A 218 10.76 -22.58 -9.11
C LYS A 218 10.85 -21.96 -7.73
N TYR A 219 9.69 -21.64 -7.16
CA TYR A 219 9.51 -21.15 -5.81
C TYR A 219 8.85 -22.22 -4.94
N TYR A 220 9.47 -22.54 -3.81
CA TYR A 220 8.93 -23.44 -2.79
C TYR A 220 8.73 -22.67 -1.48
N THR A 221 7.68 -23.00 -0.74
CA THR A 221 7.39 -22.40 0.57
C THR A 221 6.65 -23.37 1.48
N ASP A 222 6.79 -23.20 2.79
CA ASP A 222 6.01 -23.95 3.78
C ASP A 222 4.59 -23.39 3.98
N GLN A 223 4.34 -22.16 3.51
CA GLN A 223 3.05 -21.46 3.54
C GLN A 223 2.35 -21.46 2.19
N SER A 224 1.03 -21.30 2.19
CA SER A 224 0.23 -21.25 0.97
C SER A 224 0.44 -19.96 0.17
N ILE A 225 0.63 -20.08 -1.15
CA ILE A 225 0.75 -18.95 -2.09
C ILE A 225 -0.65 -18.47 -2.50
N ALA A 226 -0.89 -17.16 -2.41
CA ALA A 226 -2.12 -16.51 -2.87
C ALA A 226 -1.95 -15.84 -4.24
N ALA A 227 -0.78 -15.28 -4.53
CA ALA A 227 -0.45 -14.80 -5.87
C ALA A 227 1.05 -14.89 -6.15
N ALA A 228 1.41 -15.11 -7.42
CA ALA A 228 2.79 -15.06 -7.89
C ALA A 228 2.84 -14.36 -9.25
N PHE A 229 3.81 -13.46 -9.44
CA PHE A 229 3.91 -12.68 -10.67
C PHE A 229 5.30 -12.08 -10.87
N PHE A 230 5.60 -11.74 -12.13
CA PHE A 230 6.77 -10.95 -12.50
C PHE A 230 6.37 -9.48 -12.66
N VAL A 231 7.31 -8.59 -12.36
CA VAL A 231 7.20 -7.15 -12.59
C VAL A 231 8.31 -6.67 -13.51
N ASN A 232 8.00 -5.62 -14.29
CA ASN A 232 8.94 -4.93 -15.16
C ASN A 232 8.76 -3.42 -14.94
N GLU A 233 9.83 -2.68 -14.63
CA GLU A 233 9.77 -1.24 -14.32
C GLU A 233 8.68 -0.87 -13.28
N ASN A 234 8.54 -1.68 -12.22
CA ASN A 234 7.52 -1.56 -11.17
C ASN A 234 6.05 -1.70 -11.64
N ARG A 235 5.82 -2.33 -12.80
CA ARG A 235 4.48 -2.65 -13.33
C ARG A 235 4.21 -4.14 -13.30
N TYR A 236 2.94 -4.52 -13.13
CA TYR A 236 2.52 -5.90 -13.33
C TYR A 236 2.80 -6.35 -14.77
N THR A 237 3.37 -7.54 -14.94
CA THR A 237 3.40 -8.20 -16.26
C THR A 237 2.13 -9.01 -16.49
N SER A 238 1.99 -9.60 -17.68
CA SER A 238 0.91 -10.54 -18.01
C SER A 238 0.99 -11.87 -17.23
N SER A 239 2.10 -12.13 -16.52
CA SER A 239 2.33 -13.39 -15.80
C SER A 239 1.56 -13.49 -14.47
N TYR A 240 0.60 -12.62 -14.20
CA TYR A 240 -0.06 -12.55 -12.89
C TYR A 240 -0.94 -13.78 -12.66
N LYS A 241 -0.56 -14.63 -11.70
CA LYS A 241 -1.33 -15.81 -11.31
C LYS A 241 -1.82 -15.66 -9.88
N GLU A 242 -3.13 -15.79 -9.71
CA GLU A 242 -3.84 -15.75 -8.44
C GLU A 242 -4.36 -17.14 -8.11
N PHE A 243 -4.33 -17.49 -6.83
CA PHE A 243 -4.78 -18.79 -6.31
C PHE A 243 -5.85 -18.54 -5.25
N THR A 244 -6.75 -19.50 -5.08
CA THR A 244 -7.72 -19.50 -3.97
C THR A 244 -7.18 -20.33 -2.81
N TYR A 245 -7.75 -20.19 -1.61
CA TYR A 245 -7.33 -21.02 -0.47
C TYR A 245 -7.52 -22.52 -0.73
N LEU A 246 -8.50 -22.90 -1.55
CA LEU A 246 -8.75 -24.29 -1.93
C LEU A 246 -7.69 -24.85 -2.89
N ASP A 247 -7.09 -23.97 -3.70
CA ASP A 247 -6.06 -24.30 -4.69
C ASP A 247 -4.66 -23.83 -4.24
N ALA A 248 -4.52 -23.50 -2.96
CA ALA A 248 -3.31 -22.96 -2.38
C ALA A 248 -2.11 -23.88 -2.59
N MET A 249 -1.19 -23.47 -3.46
CA MET A 249 0.01 -24.24 -3.75
C MET A 249 1.16 -23.85 -2.80
N LYS A 250 1.98 -24.83 -2.45
CA LYS A 250 3.26 -24.64 -1.74
C LYS A 250 4.46 -24.59 -2.67
N THR A 251 4.22 -24.79 -3.96
CA THR A 251 5.24 -24.77 -5.01
C THR A 251 4.67 -24.09 -6.23
N TYR A 252 5.40 -23.13 -6.76
CA TYR A 252 5.08 -22.41 -7.97
C TYR A 252 6.25 -22.54 -8.95
N THR A 253 5.92 -22.79 -10.22
CA THR A 253 6.91 -22.98 -11.27
C THR A 253 6.45 -22.23 -12.51
N GLU A 254 7.33 -21.43 -13.10
CA GLU A 254 7.03 -20.66 -14.31
C GLU A 254 8.27 -20.40 -15.14
N LYS A 255 8.12 -20.36 -16.46
CA LYS A 255 9.14 -19.81 -17.35
C LYS A 255 9.26 -18.30 -17.13
N VAL A 256 10.46 -17.80 -16.90
CA VAL A 256 10.68 -16.36 -16.75
C VAL A 256 10.34 -15.65 -18.06
N PRO A 257 9.60 -14.51 -18.02
CA PRO A 257 9.34 -13.72 -19.21
C PRO A 257 10.65 -13.11 -19.74
N GLU A 258 10.65 -12.70 -21.02
CA GLU A 258 11.83 -12.07 -21.65
C GLU A 258 12.21 -10.76 -20.93
N THR A 259 11.21 -9.96 -20.59
CA THR A 259 11.36 -8.69 -19.88
C THR A 259 10.78 -8.80 -18.47
N TRP A 260 11.65 -8.57 -17.48
CA TRP A 260 11.31 -8.47 -16.06
C TRP A 260 12.49 -7.89 -15.29
N ASP A 261 12.18 -7.32 -14.13
CA ASP A 261 13.15 -6.78 -13.17
C ASP A 261 12.96 -7.37 -11.76
N GLY A 262 11.80 -7.95 -11.47
CA GLY A 262 11.54 -8.60 -10.20
C GLY A 262 10.49 -9.70 -10.26
N PHE A 263 10.55 -10.61 -9.29
CA PHE A 263 9.58 -11.66 -9.05
C PHE A 263 8.95 -11.46 -7.68
N VAL A 264 7.62 -11.55 -7.60
CA VAL A 264 6.84 -11.28 -6.40
C VAL A 264 5.98 -12.47 -6.05
N VAL A 265 5.97 -12.84 -4.78
CA VAL A 265 5.06 -13.84 -4.21
C VAL A 265 4.31 -13.26 -3.03
N ILE A 266 3.00 -13.45 -3.03
CA ILE A 266 2.09 -13.10 -1.95
C ILE A 266 1.54 -14.39 -1.35
N HIS A 267 1.60 -14.52 -0.04
CA HIS A 267 1.11 -15.68 0.69
C HIS A 267 -0.23 -15.37 1.35
N PHE A 268 -1.06 -16.39 1.61
CA PHE A 268 -2.31 -16.23 2.36
C PHE A 268 -2.08 -15.77 3.82
N CYS A 269 -0.86 -15.97 4.34
CA CYS A 269 -0.43 -15.39 5.62
C CYS A 269 0.03 -13.93 5.49
N GLY A 270 -0.19 -13.30 4.33
CA GLY A 270 0.09 -11.91 3.99
C GLY A 270 1.53 -11.55 3.71
N HIS A 271 2.46 -12.49 3.85
CA HIS A 271 3.84 -12.21 3.48
C HIS A 271 3.99 -11.93 1.99
N ILE A 272 4.44 -10.71 1.68
CA ILE A 272 4.86 -10.30 0.33
C ILE A 272 6.38 -10.42 0.24
N ILE A 273 6.84 -11.10 -0.80
CA ILE A 273 8.26 -11.38 -0.98
C ILE A 273 8.65 -10.93 -2.38
N PHE A 274 9.59 -9.98 -2.44
CA PHE A 274 10.16 -9.45 -3.67
C PHE A 274 11.58 -9.99 -3.86
N TYR A 275 11.86 -10.49 -5.05
CA TYR A 275 13.19 -10.91 -5.50
C TYR A 275 13.58 -10.08 -6.72
N SER A 276 14.68 -9.33 -6.64
CA SER A 276 15.19 -8.63 -7.82
C SER A 276 15.76 -9.62 -8.83
N LYS A 277 15.69 -9.31 -10.12
CA LYS A 277 16.31 -10.11 -11.18
C LYS A 277 17.80 -10.34 -10.93
N ALA A 278 18.49 -9.32 -10.44
CA ALA A 278 19.89 -9.43 -10.05
C ALA A 278 20.09 -10.51 -8.99
N ASP A 279 19.29 -10.52 -7.91
CA ASP A 279 19.37 -11.53 -6.85
C ASP A 279 19.10 -12.94 -7.37
N VAL A 280 18.03 -13.12 -8.17
CA VAL A 280 17.65 -14.43 -8.72
C VAL A 280 18.74 -14.98 -9.63
N THR A 281 19.28 -14.15 -10.52
CA THR A 281 20.25 -14.59 -11.54
C THR A 281 21.66 -14.82 -10.99
N THR A 282 22.10 -14.02 -10.01
CA THR A 282 23.42 -14.16 -9.40
C THR A 282 23.48 -15.32 -8.41
N THR A 283 22.47 -15.48 -7.56
CA THR A 283 22.51 -16.52 -6.51
C THR A 283 22.12 -17.89 -7.03
N ARG A 284 21.26 -17.99 -8.06
CA ARG A 284 20.63 -19.22 -8.60
C ARG A 284 19.86 -20.10 -7.58
N ARG A 285 20.07 -19.87 -6.28
CA ARG A 285 19.37 -20.34 -5.09
C ARG A 285 19.29 -19.18 -4.12
N CYS A 286 18.16 -18.48 -4.09
CA CYS A 286 17.96 -17.37 -3.17
C CYS A 286 17.44 -17.89 -1.82
N THR A 287 18.22 -18.73 -1.16
CA THR A 287 17.95 -19.17 0.22
C THR A 287 18.51 -18.13 1.18
N LYS A 288 17.83 -16.97 1.31
CA LYS A 288 18.14 -16.06 2.42
C LYS A 288 17.63 -16.70 3.72
N LYS A 289 18.36 -17.70 4.25
CA LYS A 289 18.32 -18.10 5.66
C LYS A 289 18.87 -16.92 6.43
N THR A 290 17.99 -16.14 7.04
CA THR A 290 18.41 -15.19 8.08
C THR A 290 18.42 -16.01 9.37
N GLU A 291 19.60 -16.40 9.86
CA GLU A 291 19.77 -16.90 11.22
C GLU A 291 19.68 -15.71 12.20
N PHE A 292 19.15 -16.00 13.38
CA PHE A 292 18.54 -15.07 14.35
C PHE A 292 19.40 -13.88 14.79
#